data_AF-A0A7L1Y8I5-F1
#
_entry.id   AF-A0A7L1Y8I5-F1
#
_cell.length_a   1.000
_cell.length_b   1.000
_cell.length_c   1.000
_cell.angle_alpha   90.00
_cell.angle_beta   90.00
_cell.angle_gamma   90.00
#
_symmetry.space_group_name_H-M   'P 1'
#
loop_
_entity.id
_entity.type
_entity.pdbx_description
1 polymer ?
#
loop_
_entity_poly.entity_id
_entity_poly.type
_entity_poly.pdbx_seq_one_letter_code
_entity_poly.pdbx_strand_id
1 'polypeptide(L)'
;DWDKPEHIPDPDAKKPEDWDEEMDGEWEPPVIQNPEYKGEWRPQQIDNPDYKGKWVHPEIDNPEYSPDPLLYSYDSFGVIGLDLWQVKSGTIFDNFLITDDEKFAEEVGNETWGATKV
;
A
#
# COMPACT_ATOMS: atom_id res chain seq x y z
N ASP A 1 -14.10 35.04 24.25
CA ASP A 1 -13.39 34.83 22.98
C ASP A 1 -12.71 33.49 22.90
N TRP A 2 -13.27 32.61 22.07
CA TRP A 2 -12.62 31.36 21.62
C TRP A 2 -11.90 31.59 20.28
N ASP A 3 -12.35 32.58 19.52
CA ASP A 3 -11.82 32.95 18.21
C ASP A 3 -10.60 33.87 18.39
N LYS A 4 -9.43 33.25 18.54
CA LYS A 4 -8.13 33.93 18.54
C LYS A 4 -7.35 33.45 17.31
N PRO A 5 -6.49 34.28 16.70
CA PRO A 5 -5.67 33.85 15.58
C PRO A 5 -4.71 32.73 16.02
N GLU A 6 -4.51 31.74 15.13
CA GLU A 6 -3.60 30.60 15.36
C GLU A 6 -2.14 31.05 15.48
N HIS A 7 -1.76 32.05 14.68
CA HIS A 7 -0.42 32.59 14.60
C HIS A 7 -0.45 34.08 14.96
N ILE A 8 0.46 34.50 15.83
CA ILE A 8 0.73 35.90 16.17
C ILE A 8 2.19 36.23 15.81
N PRO A 9 2.52 37.45 15.36
CA PRO A 9 3.90 37.86 15.19
C PRO A 9 4.69 37.69 16.50
N ASP A 10 5.90 37.15 16.41
CA ASP A 10 6.79 37.02 17.56
C ASP A 10 7.13 38.40 18.14
N PRO A 11 6.71 38.72 19.39
CA PRO A 11 7.00 40.01 19.99
C PRO A 11 8.48 40.22 20.32
N ASP A 12 9.27 39.14 20.37
CA ASP A 12 10.71 39.17 20.69
C ASP A 12 11.60 39.12 19.44
N ALA A 13 11.01 38.91 18.25
CA ALA A 13 11.77 38.92 17.01
C ALA A 13 12.28 40.32 16.67
N LYS A 14 13.59 40.40 16.41
CA LYS A 14 14.26 41.63 15.95
C LYS A 14 14.76 41.44 14.54
N LYS A 15 14.63 42.50 13.74
CA LYS A 15 15.19 42.55 12.39
C LYS A 15 16.71 42.32 12.45
N PRO A 16 17.26 41.42 11.63
CA PRO A 16 18.72 41.26 11.52
C PRO A 16 19.40 42.56 11.09
N GLU A 17 20.59 42.84 11.63
CA GLU A 17 21.34 44.06 11.31
C GLU A 17 21.82 44.10 9.85
N ASP A 18 21.97 42.93 9.22
CA ASP A 18 22.41 42.76 7.82
C ASP A 18 21.24 42.68 6.80
N TRP A 19 20.00 43.02 7.19
CA TRP A 19 18.83 42.95 6.28
C TRP A 19 18.68 44.22 5.43
N ASP A 20 18.69 44.06 4.10
CA ASP A 20 18.56 45.16 3.14
C ASP A 20 17.13 45.20 2.53
N GLU A 21 16.36 46.23 2.85
CA GLU A 21 14.96 46.36 2.37
C GLU A 21 14.85 46.63 0.86
N GLU A 22 15.90 47.14 0.21
CA GLU A 22 15.93 47.40 -1.23
C GLU A 22 16.21 46.12 -2.04
N MET A 23 17.00 45.20 -1.47
CA MET A 23 17.39 43.94 -2.11
C MET A 23 16.55 42.73 -1.66
N ASP A 24 16.16 42.65 -0.39
CA ASP A 24 15.47 41.51 0.24
C ASP A 24 13.97 41.78 0.52
N GLY A 25 13.51 43.03 0.41
CA GLY A 25 12.12 43.45 0.64
C GLY A 25 11.78 43.82 2.10
N GLU A 26 10.51 44.16 2.37
CA GLU A 26 10.04 44.47 3.73
C GLU A 26 10.21 43.25 4.66
N TRP A 27 10.85 43.46 5.81
CA TRP A 27 11.08 42.38 6.77
C TRP A 27 9.79 42.04 7.52
N GLU A 28 9.32 40.80 7.40
CA GLU A 28 8.21 40.26 8.18
C GLU A 28 8.73 39.44 9.36
N PRO A 29 8.29 39.72 10.60
CA PRO A 29 8.72 38.94 11.76
C PRO A 29 8.19 37.50 11.67
N PRO A 30 8.94 36.52 12.18
CA PRO A 30 8.45 35.14 12.27
C PRO A 30 7.16 35.10 13.09
N VAL A 31 6.20 34.33 12.60
CA VAL A 31 4.94 34.10 13.33
C VAL A 31 5.11 32.95 14.32
N ILE A 32 4.69 33.15 15.56
CA ILE A 32 4.66 32.13 16.61
C ILE A 32 3.24 31.63 16.83
N GLN A 33 3.12 30.39 17.28
CA GLN A 33 1.84 29.83 17.70
C GLN A 33 1.30 30.64 18.87
N ASN A 34 0.10 31.19 18.73
CA ASN A 34 -0.54 31.95 19.79
C ASN A 34 -0.85 31.04 20.99
N PRO A 35 -0.29 31.30 22.19
CA PRO A 35 -0.54 30.49 23.38
C PRO A 35 -2.02 30.46 23.80
N GLU A 36 -2.79 31.46 23.38
CA GLU A 36 -4.21 31.57 23.69
C GLU A 36 -5.12 30.97 22.61
N TYR A 37 -4.56 30.43 21.52
CA TYR A 37 -5.31 29.72 20.49
C TYR A 37 -5.85 28.40 21.05
N LYS A 38 -7.18 28.30 21.11
CA LYS A 38 -7.90 27.12 21.64
C LYS A 38 -8.35 26.15 20.55
N GLY A 39 -7.86 26.32 19.31
CA GLY A 39 -8.33 25.58 18.13
C GLY A 39 -9.66 26.13 17.60
N GLU A 40 -10.06 25.66 16.42
CA GLU A 40 -11.42 25.91 15.91
C GLU A 40 -12.45 25.42 16.94
N TRP A 41 -13.42 26.28 17.28
CA TRP A 41 -14.50 25.85 18.16
C TRP A 41 -15.28 24.72 17.50
N ARG A 42 -15.38 23.57 18.18
CA ARG A 42 -16.20 22.43 17.74
C ARG A 42 -17.24 22.13 18.82
N PRO A 43 -18.53 22.01 18.47
CA PRO A 43 -19.54 21.57 19.42
C PRO A 43 -19.21 20.15 19.91
N GLN A 44 -19.68 19.81 21.11
CA GLN A 44 -19.54 18.44 21.63
C GLN A 44 -20.27 17.48 20.68
N GLN A 45 -19.51 16.58 20.05
CA GLN A 45 -20.06 15.51 19.24
C GLN A 45 -20.49 14.39 20.18
N ILE A 46 -21.76 14.01 20.12
CA ILE A 46 -22.31 12.87 20.86
C ILE A 46 -22.48 11.74 19.85
N ASP A 47 -21.99 10.56 20.19
CA ASP A 47 -22.20 9.37 19.37
C ASP A 47 -23.70 9.11 19.22
N ASN A 48 -24.15 8.91 17.98
CA ASN A 48 -25.55 8.70 17.71
C ASN A 48 -26.01 7.36 18.34
N PRO A 49 -26.89 7.36 19.36
CA PRO A 49 -27.36 6.14 20.00
C PRO A 49 -28.18 5.24 19.06
N ASP A 50 -28.72 5.80 17.98
CA ASP A 50 -29.48 5.09 16.95
C ASP A 50 -28.59 4.60 15.78
N TYR A 51 -27.27 4.68 15.89
CA TYR A 51 -26.36 4.22 14.85
C TYR A 51 -26.40 2.70 14.69
N LYS A 52 -26.91 2.23 13.54
CA LYS A 52 -27.06 0.80 13.22
C LYS A 52 -25.83 0.17 12.54
N GLY A 53 -24.67 0.82 12.65
CA GLY A 53 -23.48 0.44 11.90
C GLY A 53 -23.48 0.98 10.47
N LYS A 54 -22.38 0.73 9.75
CA LYS A 54 -22.28 1.07 8.34
C LYS A 54 -23.19 0.13 7.55
N TRP A 55 -24.09 0.70 6.75
CA TRP A 55 -24.94 -0.09 5.88
C TRP A 55 -24.09 -0.94 4.92
N VAL A 56 -24.43 -2.22 4.81
CA VAL A 56 -23.80 -3.17 3.88
C VAL A 56 -24.86 -3.62 2.88
N HIS A 57 -24.52 -3.60 1.60
CA HIS A 57 -25.43 -4.05 0.54
C HIS A 57 -25.68 -5.56 0.70
N PRO A 58 -26.93 -6.04 0.61
CA PRO A 58 -27.22 -7.47 0.70
C PRO A 58 -26.52 -8.24 -0.43
N GLU A 59 -25.95 -9.38 -0.10
CA GLU A 59 -25.40 -10.29 -1.10
C GLU A 59 -26.56 -10.94 -1.87
N ILE A 60 -26.48 -10.89 -3.21
CA ILE A 60 -27.42 -11.53 -4.14
C ILE A 60 -26.65 -12.52 -4.99
N ASP A 61 -27.29 -13.62 -5.37
CA ASP A 61 -26.66 -14.61 -6.24
C ASP A 61 -26.28 -13.95 -7.58
N ASN A 62 -25.04 -14.19 -8.02
CA ASN A 62 -24.52 -13.60 -9.24
C ASN A 62 -25.11 -14.32 -10.46
N PRO A 63 -25.93 -13.67 -11.31
CA PRO A 63 -26.51 -14.30 -12.49
C PRO A 63 -25.46 -14.70 -13.54
N GLU A 64 -24.26 -14.13 -13.49
CA GLU A 64 -23.15 -14.42 -14.42
C GLU A 64 -22.23 -15.56 -13.94
N TYR A 65 -22.54 -16.19 -12.80
CA TYR A 65 -21.76 -17.32 -12.31
C TYR A 65 -21.98 -18.55 -13.21
N SER A 66 -20.89 -19.09 -13.77
CA SER A 66 -20.92 -20.32 -14.56
C SER A 66 -19.74 -21.22 -14.21
N PRO A 67 -19.96 -22.46 -13.74
CA PRO A 67 -18.89 -23.43 -13.54
C PRO A 67 -18.50 -24.10 -14.86
N ASP A 68 -17.19 -24.22 -15.12
CA ASP A 68 -16.64 -24.90 -16.30
C ASP A 68 -15.89 -26.18 -15.89
N PRO A 69 -16.38 -27.38 -16.24
CA PRO A 69 -15.72 -28.64 -15.91
C PRO A 69 -14.47 -28.91 -16.77
N LEU A 70 -14.28 -28.20 -17.88
CA LEU A 70 -13.16 -28.39 -18.81
C LEU A 70 -12.05 -27.36 -18.61
N LEU A 71 -12.11 -26.55 -17.55
CA LEU A 71 -11.12 -25.52 -17.25
C LEU A 71 -9.68 -26.07 -17.16
N TYR A 72 -9.51 -27.34 -16.80
CA TYR A 72 -8.21 -28.01 -16.73
C TYR A 72 -7.69 -28.52 -18.09
N SER A 73 -8.57 -28.65 -19.07
CA SER A 73 -8.31 -29.30 -20.35
C SER A 73 -7.81 -28.28 -21.37
N TYR A 74 -6.68 -28.57 -22.00
CA TYR A 74 -6.12 -27.78 -23.08
C TYR A 74 -6.04 -28.63 -24.36
N ASP A 75 -6.15 -27.98 -25.52
CA ASP A 75 -6.13 -28.69 -26.81
C ASP A 75 -4.77 -29.36 -27.10
N SER A 76 -3.67 -28.68 -26.77
CA SER A 76 -2.31 -29.19 -26.98
C SER A 76 -1.26 -28.36 -26.23
N PHE A 77 -0.20 -29.02 -25.79
CA PHE A 77 1.01 -28.40 -25.26
C PHE A 77 2.22 -28.86 -26.09
N GLY A 78 3.10 -27.94 -26.48
CA GLY A 78 4.28 -28.27 -27.29
C GLY A 78 5.55 -27.48 -26.99
N VAL A 79 5.48 -26.47 -26.11
CA VAL A 79 6.60 -25.60 -25.79
C VAL A 79 6.66 -25.38 -24.28
N ILE A 80 7.87 -25.44 -23.73
CA ILE A 80 8.18 -25.01 -22.37
C ILE A 80 9.00 -23.72 -22.47
N GLY A 81 8.48 -22.63 -21.90
CA GLY A 81 9.14 -21.32 -21.88
C GLY A 81 9.41 -20.89 -20.44
N LEU A 82 10.60 -20.32 -20.19
CA LEU A 82 10.97 -19.72 -18.92
C LEU A 82 11.13 -18.21 -19.11
N ASP A 83 10.09 -17.46 -18.80
CA ASP A 83 10.09 -15.99 -18.81
C ASP A 83 9.91 -15.48 -17.37
N LEU A 84 10.94 -14.82 -16.83
CA LEU A 84 11.05 -14.47 -15.42
C LEU A 84 11.81 -13.14 -15.26
N TRP A 85 11.44 -12.35 -14.25
CA TRP A 85 12.22 -11.17 -13.85
C TRP A 85 13.12 -11.48 -12.66
N GLN A 86 14.42 -11.13 -12.72
CA GLN A 86 15.37 -11.30 -11.63
C GLN A 86 16.15 -10.01 -11.35
N VAL A 87 16.23 -9.61 -10.07
CA VAL A 87 17.06 -8.47 -9.63
C VAL A 87 18.51 -8.91 -9.37
N LYS A 88 18.70 -10.10 -8.78
CA LYS A 88 20.01 -10.71 -8.53
C LYS A 88 20.06 -12.09 -9.19
N SER A 89 21.12 -12.34 -9.93
CA SER A 89 21.37 -13.63 -10.59
C SER A 89 21.86 -14.70 -9.61
N GLY A 90 21.79 -15.97 -10.04
CA GLY A 90 22.29 -17.12 -9.28
C GLY A 90 21.34 -18.32 -9.23
N THR A 91 20.10 -18.15 -9.71
CA THR A 91 19.13 -19.25 -9.77
C THR A 91 19.48 -20.22 -10.88
N ILE A 92 19.56 -21.51 -10.54
CA ILE A 92 19.76 -22.61 -11.49
C ILE A 92 18.49 -23.47 -11.44
N PHE A 93 17.89 -23.72 -12.60
CA PHE A 93 16.78 -24.64 -12.76
C PHE A 93 17.28 -25.91 -13.45
N ASP A 94 16.89 -27.07 -12.93
CA ASP A 94 17.20 -28.38 -13.47
C ASP A 94 16.04 -29.35 -13.20
N ASN A 95 16.09 -30.55 -13.76
CA ASN A 95 15.14 -31.65 -13.56
C ASN A 95 13.72 -31.36 -14.08
N PHE A 96 13.59 -30.70 -15.24
CA PHE A 96 12.30 -30.52 -15.90
C PHE A 96 11.68 -31.86 -16.31
N LEU A 97 10.47 -32.14 -15.82
CA LEU A 97 9.68 -33.33 -16.14
C LEU A 97 8.23 -32.94 -16.47
N ILE A 98 7.68 -33.50 -17.54
CA ILE A 98 6.25 -33.41 -17.88
C ILE A 98 5.75 -34.84 -18.09
N THR A 99 4.74 -35.24 -17.33
CA THR A 99 4.15 -36.58 -17.37
C THR A 99 2.68 -36.52 -16.91
N ASP A 100 1.92 -37.56 -17.24
CA ASP A 100 0.54 -37.80 -16.84
C ASP A 100 0.42 -38.82 -15.68
N ASP A 101 1.53 -39.39 -15.21
CA ASP A 101 1.57 -40.32 -14.08
C ASP A 101 2.19 -39.68 -12.83
N GLU A 102 1.37 -39.51 -11.80
CA GLU A 102 1.77 -38.93 -10.52
C GLU A 102 2.84 -39.76 -9.80
N LYS A 103 2.78 -41.10 -9.89
CA LYS A 103 3.74 -41.98 -9.21
C LYS A 103 5.09 -41.92 -9.90
N PHE A 104 5.10 -41.90 -11.23
CA PHE A 104 6.33 -41.74 -11.98
C PHE A 104 7.00 -40.39 -11.68
N ALA A 105 6.20 -39.31 -11.61
CA ALA A 105 6.71 -37.99 -11.21
C ALA A 105 7.33 -38.02 -9.79
N GLU A 106 6.72 -38.72 -8.85
CA GLU A 106 7.23 -38.89 -7.49
C GLU A 106 8.55 -39.69 -7.47
N GLU A 107 8.63 -40.80 -8.20
CA GLU A 107 9.85 -41.62 -8.33
C GLU A 107 11.00 -40.79 -8.89
N VAL A 108 10.79 -40.10 -10.01
CA VAL A 108 11.82 -39.22 -10.62
C VAL A 108 12.22 -38.10 -9.67
N GLY A 109 11.27 -37.50 -8.94
CA GLY A 109 11.57 -36.48 -7.93
C GLY A 109 12.45 -37.00 -6.79
N ASN A 110 12.21 -38.22 -6.34
CA ASN A 110 13.00 -38.88 -5.29
C ASN A 110 14.41 -39.24 -5.79
N GLU A 111 14.54 -39.70 -7.03
CA GLU A 111 15.83 -40.05 -7.63
C GLU A 111 16.69 -38.82 -7.99
N THR A 112 16.06 -37.70 -8.32
CA THR A 112 16.76 -36.46 -8.73
C THR A 112 17.01 -35.55 -7.53
N TRP A 113 16.04 -34.70 -7.19
CA TRP A 113 16.14 -33.77 -6.07
C TRP A 113 16.32 -34.51 -4.74
N GLY A 114 15.61 -35.62 -4.55
CA GLY A 114 15.70 -36.43 -3.33
C GLY A 114 17.09 -36.99 -3.04
N ALA A 115 17.89 -37.28 -4.09
CA ALA A 115 19.27 -37.73 -3.96
C ALA A 115 20.29 -36.57 -3.87
N THR A 116 19.94 -35.40 -4.41
CA THR A 116 20.83 -34.23 -4.49
C THR A 116 20.70 -33.31 -3.27
N LYS A 117 19.56 -33.34 -2.58
CA LYS A 117 19.37 -32.58 -1.35
C LYS A 117 20.33 -33.08 -0.27
N VAL A 118 21.21 -32.20 0.19
CA VAL A 118 22.13 -32.41 1.33
C VAL A 118 21.44 -31.98 2.61
#